data_AF-A0A139MN10-F1
#
_entry.id   AF-A0A139MN10-F1
#
_cell.length_a   1.000
_cell.length_b   1.000
_cell.length_c   1.000
_cell.angle_alpha   90.00
_cell.angle_beta   90.00
_cell.angle_gamma   90.00
#
_symmetry.space_group_name_H-M   'P 1'
#
loop_
_entity.id
_entity.type
_entity.pdbx_description
1 polymer ?
#
loop_
_entity_poly.entity_id
_entity_poly.type
_entity_poly.pdbx_seq_one_letter_code
_entity_poly.pdbx_strand_id
1 'polypeptide(L)'
;MKKLTSKWKSLNKKGLKLSLFCALNWLIVFIAKAQFFIFLVMFLGTLTYYLPQDYRIVTVNLVELFVMAKITIYFIQMVWSRESRRFKSVLNIFVLLMFFLVGTKYAAQYTVTERLGTDLCIFMIMSAVFQTLVTFLQPRLFKRYIFKNIINKEYLGIRKLTDDLPPEINFYTDADEADADKRMRQITQKAIKQPYQDIVELSFLNREVITGIGYQAASFGKETERTFIDDDTIYYPVFTVHPFGILEGELGFYHELIKLKLSRKAAFTVTGESVLKKDF
;
A
#
# COMPACT_ATOMS: atom_id res chain seq x y z
N MET A 1 29.83 14.14 -18.72
CA MET A 1 29.90 14.10 -17.24
C MET A 1 29.63 15.45 -16.55
N LYS A 2 30.20 16.59 -16.98
CA LYS A 2 30.00 17.92 -16.33
C LYS A 2 28.54 18.40 -16.22
N LYS A 3 27.65 18.00 -17.13
CA LYS A 3 26.22 18.39 -17.14
C LYS A 3 25.36 17.63 -16.13
N LEU A 4 25.78 16.42 -15.76
CA LEU A 4 25.11 15.58 -14.75
C LEU A 4 25.50 16.02 -13.33
N THR A 5 26.77 16.39 -13.14
CA THR A 5 27.28 16.93 -11.87
C THR A 5 26.79 18.36 -11.58
N SER A 6 26.52 19.19 -12.60
CA SER A 6 25.86 20.50 -12.39
C SER A 6 24.39 20.37 -12.00
N LYS A 7 23.63 19.41 -12.58
CA LYS A 7 22.27 19.06 -12.14
C LYS A 7 22.22 18.50 -10.71
N TRP A 8 23.31 17.85 -10.26
CA TRP A 8 23.46 17.44 -8.87
C TRP A 8 23.61 18.64 -7.90
N LYS A 9 24.15 19.77 -8.35
CA LYS A 9 24.32 20.96 -7.51
C LYS A 9 23.01 21.73 -7.27
N SER A 10 22.01 21.54 -8.14
CA SER A 10 20.64 22.07 -8.00
C SER A 10 19.66 21.06 -7.38
N LEU A 11 20.15 19.99 -6.74
CA LEU A 11 19.29 18.96 -6.14
C LEU A 11 18.36 19.57 -5.10
N ASN A 12 17.06 19.36 -5.30
CA ASN A 12 16.06 19.72 -4.31
C ASN A 12 16.24 18.83 -3.07
N LYS A 13 16.98 19.34 -2.08
CA LYS A 13 17.32 18.63 -0.84
C LYS A 13 16.06 18.11 -0.13
N LYS A 14 14.95 18.85 -0.21
CA LYS A 14 13.67 18.43 0.39
C LYS A 14 13.03 17.29 -0.41
N GLY A 15 13.04 17.38 -1.74
CA GLY A 15 12.53 16.33 -2.62
C GLY A 15 13.24 14.99 -2.41
N LEU A 16 14.57 15.02 -2.35
CA LEU A 16 15.39 13.84 -2.04
C LEU A 16 15.14 13.32 -0.63
N LYS A 17 15.04 14.19 0.38
CA LYS A 17 14.76 13.80 1.76
C LYS A 17 13.38 13.12 1.88
N LEU A 18 12.37 13.65 1.21
CA LEU A 18 11.04 13.07 1.18
C LEU A 18 11.04 11.71 0.45
N SER A 19 11.74 11.62 -0.68
CA SER A 19 11.88 10.38 -1.44
C SER A 19 12.58 9.29 -0.61
N LEU A 20 13.65 9.66 0.10
CA LEU A 20 14.35 8.77 1.03
C LEU A 20 13.41 8.31 2.16
N PHE A 21 12.60 9.21 2.70
CA PHE A 21 11.62 8.87 3.74
C PHE A 21 10.56 7.89 3.22
N CYS A 22 10.07 8.07 1.99
CA CYS A 22 9.14 7.15 1.33
C CYS A 22 9.79 5.77 1.11
N ALA A 23 11.03 5.75 0.60
CA ALA A 23 11.79 4.53 0.38
C ALA A 23 12.06 3.78 1.70
N LEU A 24 12.45 4.49 2.76
CA LEU A 24 12.66 3.92 4.09
C LEU A 24 11.38 3.33 4.67
N ASN A 25 10.25 4.04 4.54
CA ASN A 25 8.96 3.54 4.98
C ASN A 25 8.59 2.21 4.29
N TRP A 26 8.76 2.14 2.98
CA TRP A 26 8.54 0.92 2.21
C TRP A 26 9.52 -0.19 2.61
N LEU A 27 10.81 0.15 2.79
CA LEU A 27 11.87 -0.78 3.15
C LEU A 27 11.64 -1.41 4.54
N ILE A 28 11.21 -0.62 5.52
CA ILE A 28 10.90 -1.13 6.88
C ILE A 28 9.80 -2.21 6.81
N VAL A 29 8.71 -1.93 6.08
CA VAL A 29 7.62 -2.90 5.91
C VAL A 29 8.10 -4.13 5.13
N PHE A 30 8.95 -3.93 4.11
CA PHE A 30 9.52 -5.02 3.33
C PHE A 30 10.40 -5.94 4.19
N ILE A 31 11.36 -5.39 4.93
CA ILE A 31 12.26 -6.14 5.82
C ILE A 31 11.44 -6.88 6.87
N ALA A 32 10.44 -6.22 7.47
CA ALA A 32 9.63 -6.84 8.51
C ALA A 32 8.83 -8.05 8.03
N LYS A 33 8.37 -8.02 6.77
CA LYS A 33 7.72 -9.18 6.13
C LYS A 33 8.74 -10.23 5.72
N ALA A 34 9.84 -9.83 5.09
CA ALA A 34 10.86 -10.74 4.58
C ALA A 34 11.50 -11.57 5.71
N GLN A 35 11.89 -10.94 6.81
CA GLN A 35 12.45 -11.64 7.97
C GLN A 35 11.49 -12.72 8.51
N PHE A 36 10.19 -12.42 8.57
CA PHE A 36 9.19 -13.33 9.13
C PHE A 36 9.02 -14.56 8.24
N PHE A 37 8.92 -14.36 6.93
CA PHE A 37 8.83 -15.48 5.99
C PHE A 37 10.11 -16.32 5.96
N ILE A 38 11.29 -15.70 6.03
CA ILE A 38 12.57 -16.42 6.09
C ILE A 38 12.62 -17.28 7.36
N PHE A 39 12.30 -16.72 8.52
CA PHE A 39 12.29 -17.46 9.77
C PHE A 39 11.24 -18.55 9.80
N LEU A 40 10.03 -18.29 9.30
CA LEU A 40 8.97 -19.28 9.20
C LEU A 40 9.41 -20.50 8.40
N VAL A 41 9.98 -20.27 7.22
CA VAL A 41 10.36 -21.36 6.32
C VAL A 41 11.60 -22.11 6.84
N MET A 42 12.55 -21.39 7.43
CA MET A 42 13.70 -22.03 8.11
C MET A 42 13.24 -22.87 9.30
N PHE A 43 12.31 -22.36 10.12
CA PHE A 43 11.71 -23.07 11.25
C PHE A 43 10.97 -24.33 10.80
N LEU A 44 10.16 -24.24 9.74
CA LEU A 44 9.50 -25.41 9.13
C LEU A 44 10.54 -26.45 8.65
N GLY A 45 11.65 -25.99 8.06
CA GLY A 45 12.77 -26.85 7.68
C GLY A 45 13.37 -27.57 8.90
N THR A 46 13.60 -26.86 10.00
CA THR A 46 14.12 -27.47 11.24
C THR A 46 13.14 -28.46 11.87
N LEU A 47 11.83 -28.20 11.77
CA LEU A 47 10.79 -29.05 12.34
C LEU A 47 10.75 -30.45 11.69
N THR A 48 11.25 -30.59 10.46
CA THR A 48 11.38 -31.89 9.78
C THR A 48 12.27 -32.87 10.54
N TYR A 49 13.12 -32.40 11.47
CA TYR A 49 13.92 -33.25 12.35
C TYR A 49 13.07 -34.19 13.21
N TYR A 50 11.89 -33.75 13.64
CA TYR A 50 11.00 -34.56 14.48
C TYR A 50 10.31 -35.70 13.72
N LEU A 51 10.45 -35.74 12.39
CA LEU A 51 9.97 -36.86 11.58
C LEU A 51 10.99 -38.01 11.61
N PRO A 52 10.54 -39.27 11.60
CA PRO A 52 11.44 -40.39 11.38
C PRO A 52 12.20 -40.23 10.05
N GLN A 53 13.42 -40.76 9.99
CA GLN A 53 14.37 -40.48 8.90
C GLN A 53 13.80 -40.73 7.50
N ASP A 54 13.08 -41.83 7.30
CA ASP A 54 12.47 -42.18 6.01
C ASP A 54 11.41 -41.15 5.59
N TYR A 55 10.51 -40.79 6.51
CA TYR A 55 9.50 -39.76 6.29
C TYR A 55 10.10 -38.38 6.07
N ARG A 56 11.19 -38.05 6.77
CA ARG A 56 11.90 -36.77 6.59
C ARG A 56 12.43 -36.61 5.17
N ILE A 57 13.11 -37.63 4.65
CA ILE A 57 13.67 -37.60 3.29
C ILE A 57 12.55 -37.46 2.26
N VAL A 58 11.50 -38.27 2.38
CA VAL A 58 10.34 -38.21 1.49
C VAL A 58 9.66 -36.83 1.54
N THR A 59 9.47 -36.27 2.74
CA THR A 59 8.83 -34.97 2.92
C THR A 59 9.64 -33.84 2.28
N VAL A 60 10.95 -33.79 2.52
CA VAL A 60 11.82 -32.75 1.95
C VAL A 60 11.85 -32.85 0.42
N ASN A 61 11.97 -34.06 -0.13
CA ASN A 61 11.96 -34.28 -1.58
C ASN A 61 10.63 -33.90 -2.23
N LEU A 62 9.50 -34.19 -1.58
CA LEU A 62 8.18 -33.77 -2.08
C LEU A 62 8.04 -32.25 -2.07
N VAL A 63 8.45 -31.58 -0.99
CA VAL A 63 8.43 -30.11 -0.91
C VAL A 63 9.30 -29.51 -2.01
N GLU A 64 10.52 -30.01 -2.19
CA GLU A 64 11.41 -29.57 -3.26
C GLU A 64 10.78 -29.78 -4.64
N LEU A 65 10.24 -30.96 -4.92
CA LEU A 65 9.57 -31.27 -6.19
C LEU A 65 8.40 -30.33 -6.48
N PHE A 66 7.50 -30.14 -5.51
CA PHE A 66 6.33 -29.26 -5.71
C PHE A 66 6.74 -27.80 -5.90
N VAL A 67 7.73 -27.33 -5.14
CA VAL A 67 8.20 -25.95 -5.26
C VAL A 67 8.94 -25.74 -6.58
N MET A 68 9.78 -26.69 -7.01
CA MET A 68 10.46 -26.64 -8.30
C MET A 68 9.49 -26.72 -9.47
N ALA A 69 8.48 -27.60 -9.41
CA ALA A 69 7.41 -27.65 -10.40
C ALA A 69 6.69 -26.30 -10.50
N LYS A 70 6.37 -25.66 -9.36
CA LYS A 70 5.75 -24.34 -9.32
C LYS A 70 6.65 -23.25 -9.92
N ILE A 71 7.94 -23.26 -9.62
CA ILE A 71 8.94 -22.34 -10.20
C ILE A 71 8.96 -22.51 -11.72
N THR A 72 9.02 -23.74 -12.22
CA THR A 72 9.01 -24.05 -13.66
C THR A 72 7.73 -23.57 -14.33
N ILE A 73 6.56 -23.84 -13.73
CA ILE A 73 5.27 -23.36 -14.26
C ILE A 73 5.26 -21.82 -14.36
N TYR A 74 5.67 -21.12 -13.29
CA TYR A 74 5.73 -19.66 -13.28
C TYR A 74 6.75 -19.10 -14.27
N PHE A 75 7.86 -19.79 -14.48
CA PHE A 75 8.86 -19.41 -15.47
C PHE A 75 8.32 -19.56 -16.91
N ILE A 76 7.72 -20.71 -17.24
CA ILE A 76 7.07 -20.94 -18.54
C ILE A 76 5.99 -19.89 -18.79
N GLN A 77 5.14 -19.66 -17.79
CA GLN A 77 4.09 -18.65 -17.85
C GLN A 77 4.65 -17.24 -18.03
N MET A 78 5.76 -16.89 -17.38
CA MET A 78 6.43 -15.60 -17.53
C MET A 78 6.97 -15.41 -18.95
N VAL A 79 7.62 -16.43 -19.52
CA VAL A 79 8.14 -16.40 -20.90
C VAL A 79 6.99 -16.25 -21.88
N TRP A 80 5.88 -16.99 -21.67
CA TRP A 80 4.72 -16.96 -22.55
C TRP A 80 3.95 -15.63 -22.48
N SER A 81 3.71 -15.10 -21.27
CA SER A 81 2.92 -13.87 -21.10
C SER A 81 3.73 -12.58 -21.26
N ARG A 82 5.07 -12.66 -21.37
CA ARG A 82 6.00 -11.52 -21.33
C ARG A 82 5.78 -10.60 -20.11
N GLU A 83 5.15 -11.11 -19.05
CA GLU A 83 4.88 -10.33 -17.83
C GLU A 83 6.07 -10.44 -16.86
N SER A 84 6.91 -9.41 -16.85
CA SER A 84 8.06 -9.30 -15.92
C SER A 84 7.66 -9.32 -14.44
N ARG A 85 6.38 -9.04 -14.11
CA ARG A 85 5.86 -9.08 -12.74
C ARG A 85 5.97 -10.48 -12.10
N ARG A 86 5.90 -11.55 -12.90
CA ARG A 86 6.00 -12.94 -12.41
C ARG A 86 7.42 -13.33 -11.98
N PHE A 87 8.44 -12.62 -12.48
CA PHE A 87 9.84 -12.81 -12.09
C PHE A 87 10.05 -12.65 -10.58
N LYS A 88 9.43 -11.61 -10.00
CA LYS A 88 9.52 -11.35 -8.55
C LYS A 88 8.95 -12.52 -7.74
N SER A 89 7.85 -13.11 -8.19
CA SER A 89 7.24 -14.26 -7.53
C SER A 89 8.12 -15.51 -7.62
N VAL A 90 8.73 -15.77 -8.79
CA VAL A 90 9.68 -16.86 -8.99
C VAL A 90 10.87 -16.72 -8.05
N LEU A 91 11.50 -15.53 -8.03
CA LEU A 91 12.67 -15.27 -7.19
C LEU A 91 12.32 -15.41 -5.70
N ASN A 92 11.16 -14.90 -5.27
CA ASN A 92 10.72 -15.04 -3.88
C ASN A 92 10.55 -16.52 -3.48
N ILE A 93 9.89 -17.33 -4.31
CA ILE A 93 9.66 -18.75 -4.00
C ILE A 93 11.00 -19.51 -3.97
N PHE A 94 11.88 -19.23 -4.91
CA PHE A 94 13.22 -19.84 -4.95
C PHE A 94 14.04 -19.49 -3.69
N VAL A 95 14.05 -18.22 -3.28
CA VAL A 95 14.73 -17.79 -2.05
C VAL A 95 14.15 -18.51 -0.82
N LEU A 96 12.83 -18.65 -0.72
CA LEU A 96 12.21 -19.38 0.38
C LEU A 96 12.60 -20.86 0.38
N LEU A 97 12.65 -21.52 -0.78
CA LEU A 97 13.12 -22.91 -0.89
C LEU A 97 14.56 -23.05 -0.37
N MET A 98 15.45 -22.13 -0.73
CA MET A 98 16.83 -22.14 -0.24
C MET A 98 16.88 -22.07 1.30
N PHE A 99 16.09 -21.20 1.92
CA PHE A 99 16.03 -21.11 3.38
C PHE A 99 15.39 -22.33 4.04
N PHE A 100 14.42 -22.97 3.38
CA PHE A 100 13.86 -24.25 3.84
C PHE A 100 14.94 -25.32 3.91
N LEU A 101 15.69 -25.50 2.82
CA LEU A 101 16.77 -26.48 2.72
C LEU A 101 17.92 -26.18 3.70
N VAL A 102 18.20 -24.91 3.98
CA VAL A 102 19.14 -24.53 5.04
C VAL A 102 18.62 -24.99 6.41
N GLY A 103 17.33 -24.79 6.69
CA GLY A 103 16.70 -25.26 7.93
C GLY A 103 16.77 -26.78 8.09
N THR A 104 16.49 -27.55 7.03
CA THR A 104 16.56 -29.02 7.06
C THR A 104 18.00 -29.51 7.28
N LYS A 105 18.98 -28.90 6.60
CA LYS A 105 20.42 -29.21 6.77
C LYS A 105 20.90 -28.89 8.18
N TYR A 106 20.49 -27.74 8.72
CA TYR A 106 20.81 -27.35 10.09
C TYR A 106 20.30 -28.39 11.10
N ALA A 107 19.05 -28.80 10.96
CA ALA A 107 18.44 -29.85 11.78
C ALA A 107 19.14 -31.21 11.66
N ALA A 108 19.63 -31.57 10.47
CA ALA A 108 20.37 -32.81 10.27
C ALA A 108 21.77 -32.79 10.89
N GLN A 109 22.42 -31.62 10.91
CA GLN A 109 23.78 -31.44 11.42
C GLN A 109 23.84 -31.24 12.94
N TYR A 110 22.89 -30.50 13.50
CA TYR A 110 22.79 -30.22 14.92
C TYR A 110 21.56 -30.92 15.46
N THR A 111 21.74 -31.85 16.40
CA THR A 111 20.62 -32.51 17.07
C THR A 111 19.70 -31.45 17.67
N VAL A 112 18.46 -31.38 17.17
CA VAL A 112 17.47 -30.41 17.64
C VAL A 112 17.03 -30.84 19.04
N THR A 113 17.66 -30.26 20.04
CA THR A 113 17.26 -30.45 21.45
C THR A 113 15.89 -29.81 21.69
N GLU A 114 15.15 -30.33 22.67
CA GLU A 114 13.84 -29.74 23.06
C GLU A 114 13.96 -28.26 23.42
N ARG A 115 15.08 -27.86 24.04
CA ARG A 115 15.38 -26.47 24.36
C ARG A 115 15.50 -25.62 23.11
N LEU A 116 16.26 -26.07 22.11
CA LEU A 116 16.41 -25.36 20.84
C LEU A 116 15.07 -25.26 20.08
N GLY A 117 14.26 -26.31 20.07
CA GLY A 117 12.92 -26.28 19.50
C GLY A 117 12.02 -25.25 20.18
N THR A 118 12.05 -25.19 21.51
CA THR A 118 11.29 -24.21 22.30
C THR A 118 11.77 -22.77 22.03
N ASP A 119 13.08 -22.55 21.99
CA ASP A 119 13.67 -21.23 21.70
C ASP A 119 13.29 -20.74 20.28
N LEU A 120 13.32 -21.64 19.30
CA LEU A 120 12.88 -21.34 17.93
C LEU A 120 11.39 -21.01 17.86
N CYS A 121 10.53 -21.73 18.60
CA CYS A 121 9.10 -21.42 18.71
C CYS A 121 8.87 -20.02 19.29
N ILE A 122 9.57 -19.67 20.39
CA ILE A 122 9.47 -18.35 21.00
C ILE A 122 9.92 -17.27 20.00
N PHE A 123 11.03 -17.49 19.32
CA PHE A 123 11.55 -16.55 18.32
C PHE A 123 10.57 -16.36 17.15
N MET A 124 9.92 -17.44 16.70
CA MET A 124 8.88 -17.39 15.67
C MET A 124 7.67 -16.54 16.10
N ILE A 125 7.19 -16.73 17.33
CA ILE A 125 6.10 -15.92 17.89
C ILE A 125 6.51 -14.45 17.96
N MET A 126 7.71 -14.15 18.47
CA MET A 126 8.22 -12.78 18.54
C MET A 126 8.36 -12.14 17.16
N SER A 127 8.82 -12.88 16.16
CA SER A 127 8.90 -12.41 14.78
C SER A 127 7.52 -12.10 14.19
N ALA A 128 6.52 -12.96 14.44
CA ALA A 128 5.14 -12.75 14.01
C ALA A 128 4.54 -11.48 14.64
N VAL A 129 4.74 -11.30 15.95
CA VAL A 129 4.29 -10.10 16.66
C VAL A 129 4.95 -8.86 16.10
N PHE A 130 6.27 -8.87 15.91
CA PHE A 130 7.00 -7.74 15.35
C PHE A 130 6.56 -7.39 13.93
N GLN A 131 6.40 -8.39 13.05
CA GLN A 131 5.90 -8.18 11.68
C GLN A 131 4.50 -7.58 11.68
N THR A 132 3.62 -8.05 12.57
CA THR A 132 2.26 -7.54 12.73
C THR A 132 2.27 -6.08 13.18
N LEU A 133 3.06 -5.77 14.22
CA LEU A 133 3.20 -4.41 14.73
C LEU A 133 3.73 -3.46 13.66
N VAL A 134 4.78 -3.83 12.93
CA VAL A 134 5.33 -2.99 11.85
C VAL A 134 4.29 -2.79 10.74
N THR A 135 3.62 -3.86 10.30
CA THR A 135 2.64 -3.78 9.20
C THR A 135 1.43 -2.92 9.57
N PHE A 136 1.09 -2.85 10.85
CA PHE A 136 -0.03 -2.06 11.37
C PHE A 136 0.34 -0.60 11.70
N LEU A 137 1.44 -0.40 12.41
CA LEU A 137 1.86 0.91 12.91
C LEU A 137 2.54 1.75 11.83
N GLN A 138 3.42 1.16 11.02
CA GLN A 138 4.25 1.89 10.08
C GLN A 138 3.42 2.69 9.05
N PRO A 139 2.39 2.11 8.38
CA PRO A 139 1.55 2.87 7.45
C PRO A 139 0.78 4.01 8.13
N ARG A 140 0.37 3.82 9.40
CA ARG A 140 -0.38 4.83 10.16
C ARG A 140 0.50 6.00 10.58
N LEU A 141 1.71 5.70 11.05
CA LEU A 141 2.72 6.72 11.37
C LEU A 141 3.11 7.52 10.13
N PHE A 142 3.31 6.84 9.00
CA PHE A 142 3.59 7.48 7.72
C PHE A 142 2.44 8.38 7.25
N LYS A 143 1.20 7.89 7.29
CA LYS A 143 0.00 8.69 6.96
C LYS A 143 -0.16 9.90 7.89
N ARG A 144 0.11 9.74 9.19
CA ARG A 144 0.10 10.85 10.16
C ARG A 144 1.18 11.88 9.83
N TYR A 145 2.38 11.45 9.46
CA TYR A 145 3.45 12.34 9.03
C TYR A 145 3.05 13.13 7.78
N ILE A 146 2.48 12.46 6.77
CA ILE A 146 2.04 13.10 5.52
C ILE A 146 1.00 14.20 5.81
N PHE A 147 -0.06 13.91 6.57
CA PHE A 147 -1.07 14.94 6.88
C PHE A 147 -0.56 16.03 7.82
N LYS A 148 0.39 15.71 8.69
CA LYS A 148 0.99 16.72 9.56
C LYS A 148 1.87 17.70 8.78
N ASN A 149 2.67 17.21 7.82
CA ASN A 149 3.75 18.02 7.24
C ASN A 149 3.56 18.39 5.77
N ILE A 150 2.84 17.58 4.98
CA ILE A 150 2.83 17.68 3.51
C ILE A 150 1.44 18.00 2.97
N ILE A 151 0.42 17.27 3.41
CA ILE A 151 -0.93 17.38 2.87
C ILE A 151 -1.86 18.11 3.85
N ASN A 152 -2.65 19.05 3.35
CA ASN A 152 -3.70 19.73 4.09
C ASN A 152 -4.93 18.81 4.23
N LYS A 153 -5.08 18.23 5.42
CA LYS A 153 -6.16 17.30 5.75
C LYS A 153 -7.55 17.97 5.76
N GLU A 154 -7.63 19.22 6.20
CA GLU A 154 -8.89 19.98 6.35
C GLU A 154 -9.46 20.34 4.98
N TYR A 155 -8.61 20.84 4.08
CA TYR A 155 -8.98 21.13 2.70
C TYR A 155 -9.52 19.88 1.97
N LEU A 156 -8.91 18.71 2.20
CA LEU A 156 -9.38 17.44 1.62
C LEU A 156 -10.68 16.89 2.26
N GLY A 157 -11.24 17.56 3.27
CA GLY A 157 -12.44 17.12 3.97
C GLY A 157 -12.27 15.80 4.73
N ILE A 158 -11.04 15.42 5.08
CA ILE A 158 -10.78 14.20 5.87
C ILE A 158 -10.97 14.52 7.34
N ARG A 159 -12.11 14.14 7.89
CA ARG A 159 -12.48 14.46 9.27
C ARG A 159 -13.07 13.27 10.02
N LYS A 160 -13.19 13.39 11.34
CA LYS A 160 -14.09 12.56 12.14
C LYS A 160 -15.50 13.16 12.08
N LEU A 161 -16.52 12.35 12.33
CA LEU A 161 -17.92 12.81 12.33
C LEU A 161 -18.18 13.90 13.39
N THR A 162 -17.39 13.90 14.46
CA THR A 162 -17.41 14.89 15.55
C THR A 162 -16.74 16.22 15.21
N ASP A 163 -15.93 16.26 14.16
CA ASP A 163 -15.20 17.47 13.76
C ASP A 163 -16.12 18.34 12.89
N ASP A 164 -15.83 19.64 12.77
CA ASP A 164 -16.62 20.55 11.93
C ASP A 164 -16.66 20.11 10.45
N LEU A 165 -17.70 20.53 9.73
CA LEU A 165 -17.83 20.30 8.30
C LEU A 165 -16.66 20.90 7.52
N PRO A 166 -16.33 20.37 6.32
CA PRO A 166 -15.31 20.95 5.47
C PRO A 166 -15.56 22.45 5.23
N PRO A 167 -14.51 23.28 5.14
CA PRO A 167 -14.66 24.71 4.86
C PRO A 167 -15.29 24.94 3.48
N GLU A 168 -15.79 26.15 3.21
CA GLU A 168 -16.36 26.51 1.90
C GLU A 168 -15.35 26.26 0.76
N ILE A 169 -14.08 26.62 1.00
CA ILE A 169 -12.98 26.31 0.08
C ILE A 169 -12.45 24.91 0.40
N ASN A 170 -12.96 23.90 -0.30
CA ASN A 170 -12.57 22.50 -0.10
C ASN A 170 -12.24 21.78 -1.41
N PHE A 171 -11.74 20.56 -1.28
CA PHE A 171 -11.41 19.70 -2.39
C PHE A 171 -12.60 19.41 -3.32
N TYR A 172 -13.80 19.22 -2.77
CA TYR A 172 -14.97 18.82 -3.56
C TYR A 172 -15.48 19.96 -4.45
N THR A 173 -15.41 21.20 -3.98
CA THR A 173 -15.75 22.38 -4.80
C THR A 173 -14.75 22.57 -5.93
N ASP A 174 -13.46 22.40 -5.65
CA ASP A 174 -12.42 22.52 -6.68
C ASP A 174 -12.41 21.33 -7.65
N ALA A 175 -12.87 20.14 -7.23
CA ALA A 175 -12.98 18.96 -8.09
C ALA A 175 -14.03 19.12 -9.20
N ASP A 176 -15.04 19.97 -8.97
CA ASP A 176 -16.10 20.29 -9.93
C ASP A 176 -15.66 21.32 -11.00
N GLU A 177 -14.44 21.87 -10.91
CA GLU A 177 -13.87 22.74 -11.95
C GLU A 177 -13.78 22.01 -13.30
N ALA A 178 -14.25 22.67 -14.36
CA ALA A 178 -14.40 22.09 -15.68
C ALA A 178 -13.08 22.03 -16.44
N ASP A 179 -12.23 23.05 -16.27
CA ASP A 179 -10.87 23.08 -16.82
C ASP A 179 -9.97 22.14 -16.01
N ALA A 180 -9.52 21.04 -16.64
CA ALA A 180 -8.72 20.02 -15.99
C ALA A 180 -7.37 20.55 -15.48
N ASP A 181 -6.72 21.44 -16.22
CA ASP A 181 -5.41 21.99 -15.85
C ASP A 181 -5.58 22.95 -14.66
N LYS A 182 -6.59 23.82 -14.75
CA LYS A 182 -6.94 24.73 -13.65
C LYS A 182 -7.31 23.95 -12.38
N ARG A 183 -8.12 22.91 -12.52
CA ARG A 183 -8.51 22.01 -11.42
C ARG A 183 -7.30 21.37 -10.75
N MET A 184 -6.41 20.74 -11.53
CA MET A 184 -5.21 20.07 -10.99
C MET A 184 -4.27 21.06 -10.29
N ARG A 185 -4.08 22.25 -10.86
CA ARG A 185 -3.25 23.32 -10.26
C ARG A 185 -3.84 23.83 -8.95
N GLN A 186 -5.14 24.14 -8.92
CA GLN A 186 -5.83 24.63 -7.72
C GLN A 186 -5.79 23.60 -6.58
N ILE A 187 -6.13 22.34 -6.89
CA ILE A 187 -6.11 21.27 -5.88
C ILE A 187 -4.69 21.05 -5.38
N THR A 188 -3.68 21.02 -6.25
CA THR A 188 -2.28 20.87 -5.83
C THR A 188 -1.85 21.98 -4.89
N GLN A 189 -2.14 23.24 -5.23
CA GLN A 189 -1.76 24.40 -4.41
C GLN A 189 -2.43 24.41 -3.03
N LYS A 190 -3.70 24.00 -2.93
CA LYS A 190 -4.45 24.02 -1.65
C LYS A 190 -4.25 22.74 -0.83
N ALA A 191 -4.08 21.58 -1.50
CA ALA A 191 -3.86 20.30 -0.84
C ALA A 191 -2.43 20.13 -0.34
N ILE A 192 -1.42 20.71 -1.01
CA ILE A 192 -0.02 20.58 -0.62
C ILE A 192 0.44 21.81 0.16
N LYS A 193 1.06 21.58 1.32
CA LYS A 193 1.61 22.64 2.16
C LYS A 193 2.82 23.28 1.48
N GLN A 194 2.93 24.61 1.61
CA GLN A 194 3.96 25.47 1.02
C GLN A 194 5.37 24.88 0.92
N PRO A 195 5.94 24.21 1.96
CA PRO A 195 7.30 23.70 1.88
C PRO A 195 7.54 22.57 0.86
N TYR A 196 6.49 21.98 0.29
CA TYR A 196 6.51 20.80 -0.58
C TYR A 196 5.84 21.04 -1.95
N GLN A 197 5.32 22.23 -2.24
CA GLN A 197 4.56 22.50 -3.47
C GLN A 197 5.41 22.42 -4.76
N ASP A 198 6.73 22.52 -4.63
CA ASP A 198 7.69 22.42 -5.73
C ASP A 198 8.10 20.96 -6.03
N ILE A 199 7.71 20.01 -5.17
CA ILE A 199 8.15 18.60 -5.21
C ILE A 199 7.02 17.59 -5.07
N VAL A 200 5.81 18.00 -4.69
CA VAL A 200 4.65 17.13 -4.59
C VAL A 200 3.51 17.73 -5.39
N GLU A 201 2.91 16.91 -6.25
CA GLU A 201 1.77 17.29 -7.08
C GLU A 201 0.65 16.27 -7.00
N LEU A 202 -0.56 16.69 -7.38
CA LEU A 202 -1.64 15.78 -7.73
C LEU A 202 -1.45 15.32 -9.18
N SER A 203 -0.99 14.09 -9.40
CA SER A 203 -0.80 13.58 -10.77
C SER A 203 -2.06 12.90 -11.32
N PHE A 204 -2.89 12.28 -10.47
CA PHE A 204 -4.12 11.61 -10.92
C PHE A 204 -5.29 11.92 -10.01
N LEU A 205 -6.46 12.11 -10.62
CA LEU A 205 -7.73 12.28 -9.93
C LEU A 205 -8.77 11.36 -10.58
N ASN A 206 -8.94 10.17 -10.01
CA ASN A 206 -9.99 9.26 -10.48
C ASN A 206 -11.29 9.57 -9.73
N ARG A 207 -12.42 9.47 -10.44
CA ARG A 207 -13.77 9.71 -9.90
C ARG A 207 -14.63 8.47 -10.14
N GLU A 208 -15.36 8.08 -9.10
CA GLU A 208 -16.36 7.02 -9.11
C GLU A 208 -17.68 7.61 -8.61
N VAL A 209 -18.76 7.44 -9.37
CA VAL A 209 -20.11 7.89 -8.99
C VAL A 209 -20.95 6.67 -8.66
N ILE A 210 -21.46 6.62 -7.43
CA ILE A 210 -22.35 5.58 -6.94
C ILE A 210 -23.78 6.11 -7.08
N THR A 211 -24.58 5.45 -7.91
CA THR A 211 -25.99 5.79 -8.11
C THR A 211 -26.88 4.93 -7.22
N GLY A 212 -27.88 5.53 -6.58
CA GLY A 212 -28.96 4.87 -5.86
C GLY A 212 -30.30 4.99 -6.60
N ILE A 213 -31.33 4.31 -6.08
CA ILE A 213 -32.71 4.46 -6.54
C ILE A 213 -33.43 5.38 -5.55
N GLY A 214 -33.80 6.57 -6.01
CA GLY A 214 -34.73 7.46 -5.33
C GLY A 214 -36.17 7.03 -5.59
N TYR A 215 -37.00 7.14 -4.56
CA TYR A 215 -38.45 6.93 -4.67
C TYR A 215 -39.15 8.26 -4.51
N GLN A 216 -39.92 8.68 -5.51
CA GLN A 216 -40.77 9.84 -5.41
C GLN A 216 -42.20 9.38 -5.11
N ALA A 217 -42.77 9.87 -4.01
CA ALA A 217 -44.13 9.55 -3.63
C ALA A 217 -45.09 10.02 -4.74
N ALA A 218 -45.79 9.07 -5.35
CA ALA A 218 -46.77 9.37 -6.38
C ALA A 218 -48.09 9.84 -5.76
N SER A 219 -48.81 10.71 -6.48
CA SER A 219 -50.18 11.10 -6.11
C SER A 219 -51.11 9.88 -6.13
N PHE A 220 -52.15 9.91 -5.29
CA PHE A 220 -53.09 8.79 -5.09
C PHE A 220 -53.56 8.19 -6.43
N GLY A 221 -53.32 6.90 -6.63
CA GLY A 221 -53.70 6.16 -7.85
C GLY A 221 -52.60 5.99 -8.91
N LYS A 222 -51.38 6.49 -8.69
CA LYS A 222 -50.21 6.26 -9.56
C LYS A 222 -49.13 5.41 -8.88
N GLU A 223 -48.38 4.64 -9.67
CA GLU A 223 -47.23 3.90 -9.20
C GLU A 223 -46.10 4.84 -8.74
N THR A 224 -45.35 4.41 -7.72
CA THR A 224 -44.22 5.16 -7.17
C THR A 224 -43.14 5.33 -8.24
N GLU A 225 -42.83 6.58 -8.59
CA GLU A 225 -41.80 6.86 -9.60
C GLU A 225 -40.42 6.54 -9.01
N ARG A 226 -39.63 5.78 -9.77
CA ARG A 226 -38.25 5.42 -9.45
C ARG A 226 -37.31 6.24 -10.31
N THR A 227 -36.40 6.96 -9.68
CA THR A 227 -35.38 7.74 -10.38
C THR A 227 -33.98 7.31 -9.93
N PHE A 228 -33.01 7.32 -10.83
CA PHE A 228 -31.62 7.18 -10.43
C PHE A 228 -31.15 8.50 -9.84
N ILE A 229 -30.55 8.43 -8.66
CA ILE A 229 -29.93 9.57 -7.97
C ILE A 229 -28.45 9.27 -7.78
N ASP A 230 -27.60 10.28 -7.85
CA ASP A 230 -26.20 10.15 -7.46
C ASP A 230 -26.14 10.11 -5.92
N ASP A 231 -25.95 8.91 -5.34
CA ASP A 231 -25.92 8.71 -3.89
C ASP A 231 -24.58 9.18 -3.29
N ASP A 232 -23.46 8.86 -3.95
CA ASP A 232 -22.14 9.32 -3.53
C ASP A 232 -21.20 9.51 -4.71
N THR A 233 -20.25 10.43 -4.57
CA THR A 233 -19.11 10.57 -5.47
C THR A 233 -17.84 10.33 -4.68
N ILE A 234 -17.10 9.29 -5.07
CA ILE A 234 -15.83 8.91 -4.47
C ILE A 234 -14.69 9.37 -5.39
N TYR A 235 -13.77 10.14 -4.83
CA TYR A 235 -12.55 10.57 -5.47
C TYR A 235 -11.35 9.78 -4.98
N TYR A 236 -10.42 9.46 -5.88
CA TYR A 236 -9.16 8.81 -5.58
C TYR A 236 -7.98 9.67 -6.03
N PRO A 237 -7.67 10.77 -5.31
CA PRO A 237 -6.51 11.58 -5.64
C PRO A 237 -5.22 10.81 -5.34
N VAL A 238 -4.29 10.85 -6.29
CA VAL A 238 -2.96 10.24 -6.21
C VAL A 238 -1.93 11.35 -6.21
N PHE A 239 -1.23 11.50 -5.09
CA PHE A 239 -0.14 12.44 -4.95
C PHE A 239 1.19 11.75 -5.22
N THR A 240 2.08 12.43 -5.93
CA THR A 240 3.40 11.91 -6.32
C THR A 240 4.51 12.82 -5.82
N VAL A 241 5.71 12.26 -5.65
CA VAL A 241 6.92 13.01 -5.29
C VAL A 241 7.84 13.09 -6.49
N HIS A 242 8.26 14.31 -6.80
CA HIS A 242 9.21 14.66 -7.84
C HIS A 242 10.52 15.13 -7.17
N PRO A 243 11.45 14.21 -6.84
CA PRO A 243 12.69 14.54 -6.10
C PRO A 243 13.56 15.63 -6.74
N PHE A 244 13.41 15.82 -8.05
CA PHE A 244 14.19 16.78 -8.83
C PHE A 244 13.39 18.02 -9.22
N GLY A 245 12.20 18.22 -8.62
CA GLY A 245 11.26 19.28 -8.95
C GLY A 245 10.21 18.84 -9.96
N ILE A 246 9.06 19.52 -9.93
CA ILE A 246 7.98 19.34 -10.89
C ILE A 246 8.45 19.91 -12.24
N LEU A 247 8.50 19.07 -13.27
CA LEU A 247 8.73 19.47 -14.65
C LEU A 247 7.39 19.37 -15.36
N GLU A 248 6.75 20.50 -15.64
CA GLU A 248 5.48 20.54 -16.39
C GLU A 248 5.67 19.85 -17.75
N GLY A 249 5.11 18.64 -17.91
CA GLY A 249 5.06 17.93 -19.20
C GLY A 249 6.29 17.11 -19.59
N GLU A 250 7.39 17.11 -18.82
CA GLU A 250 8.53 16.21 -19.08
C GLU A 250 8.44 14.96 -18.19
N LEU A 251 8.78 13.79 -18.76
CA LEU A 251 8.91 12.52 -18.05
C LEU A 251 10.09 12.58 -17.05
N GLY A 252 9.88 13.27 -15.93
CA GLY A 252 10.76 13.28 -14.79
C GLY A 252 10.63 11.99 -13.98
N PHE A 253 11.64 11.68 -13.16
CA PHE A 253 11.54 10.59 -12.19
C PHE A 253 10.58 10.99 -11.07
N TYR A 254 9.47 10.26 -10.92
CA TYR A 254 8.50 10.42 -9.84
C TYR A 254 8.06 9.07 -9.25
N HIS A 255 7.49 9.10 -8.05
CA HIS A 255 6.87 7.93 -7.40
C HIS A 255 5.66 8.34 -6.57
N GLU A 256 4.75 7.40 -6.32
CA GLU A 256 3.55 7.64 -5.51
C GLU A 256 3.92 7.96 -4.05
N LEU A 257 3.40 9.07 -3.53
CA LEU A 257 3.45 9.43 -2.12
C LEU A 257 2.31 8.74 -1.36
N ILE A 258 1.08 8.95 -1.83
CA ILE A 258 -0.13 8.42 -1.24
C ILE A 258 -1.29 8.47 -2.23
N LYS A 259 -2.06 7.38 -2.28
CA LYS A 259 -3.40 7.35 -2.86
C LYS A 259 -4.45 7.45 -1.75
N LEU A 260 -5.38 8.39 -1.89
CA LEU A 260 -6.48 8.55 -0.96
C LEU A 260 -7.79 8.02 -1.55
N LYS A 261 -8.78 7.82 -0.68
CA LYS A 261 -10.17 7.55 -1.02
C LYS A 261 -11.01 8.56 -0.26
N LEU A 262 -11.64 9.48 -0.97
CA LEU A 262 -12.42 10.60 -0.43
C LEU A 262 -13.86 10.47 -0.89
N SER A 263 -14.80 10.29 0.02
CA SER A 263 -16.23 10.22 -0.28
C SER A 263 -16.86 11.59 0.01
N ARG A 264 -17.55 12.15 -0.99
CA ARG A 264 -18.26 13.42 -0.85
C ARG A 264 -19.32 13.31 0.23
N LYS A 265 -20.14 12.24 0.19
CA LYS A 265 -21.16 11.97 1.20
C LYS A 265 -20.53 11.92 2.60
N ALA A 266 -19.51 11.10 2.81
CA ALA A 266 -18.87 10.96 4.12
C ALA A 266 -18.24 12.26 4.66
N ALA A 267 -17.79 13.16 3.80
CA ALA A 267 -17.24 14.44 4.23
C ALA A 267 -18.33 15.39 4.78
N PHE A 268 -19.52 15.37 4.18
CA PHE A 268 -20.63 16.27 4.52
C PHE A 268 -21.71 15.65 5.42
N THR A 269 -21.64 14.35 5.75
CA THR A 269 -22.59 13.72 6.70
C THR A 269 -22.39 14.24 8.13
N VAL A 270 -23.42 14.87 8.70
CA VAL A 270 -23.45 15.25 10.13
C VAL A 270 -24.05 14.11 10.95
N THR A 271 -23.61 13.97 12.20
CA THR A 271 -24.12 12.97 13.16
C THR A 271 -25.63 13.15 13.33
N GLY A 272 -26.40 12.30 12.64
CA GLY A 272 -27.87 12.37 12.55
C GLY A 272 -28.45 11.40 11.50
N GLU A 273 -27.68 11.09 10.44
CA GLU A 273 -28.09 10.15 9.38
C GLU A 273 -27.41 8.76 9.44
N SER A 274 -26.46 8.54 10.36
CA SER A 274 -25.64 7.31 10.39
C SER A 274 -26.25 6.15 11.18
N VAL A 275 -27.56 5.92 11.12
CA VAL A 275 -28.19 4.77 11.81
C VAL A 275 -27.99 3.45 11.08
N LEU A 276 -27.43 3.43 9.87
CA LEU A 276 -27.17 2.17 9.16
C LEU A 276 -25.67 1.91 8.93
N LYS A 277 -25.12 1.25 9.95
CA LYS A 277 -24.00 0.28 9.95
C LYS A 277 -22.63 0.79 9.52
N LYS A 278 -21.72 0.78 10.49
CA LYS A 278 -20.28 0.59 10.28
C LYS A 278 -19.84 -0.64 11.07
N ASP A 279 -19.82 -1.78 10.40
CA ASP A 279 -18.87 -2.85 10.72
C ASP A 279 -17.58 -2.53 9.95
N PHE A 280 -16.56 -2.05 10.67
CA PHE A 280 -15.15 -2.07 10.27
C PHE A 280 -14.27 -2.20 11.51
#